data_AF-A0A2N5T7N0-F1
#
_entry.id   AF-A0A2N5T7N0-F1
#
_cell.length_a   1.000
_cell.length_b   1.000
_cell.length_c   1.000
_cell.angle_alpha   90.00
_cell.angle_beta   90.00
_cell.angle_gamma   90.00
#
_symmetry.space_group_name_H-M   'P 1'
#
loop_
_entity.id
_entity.type
_entity.pdbx_description
1 polymer ?
#
loop_
_entity_poly.entity_id
_entity_poly.type
_entity_poly.pdbx_seq_one_letter_code
_entity_poly.pdbx_strand_id
1 'polypeptide(L)'
;MLASQVISTLSIVCAFVNAHLFNDQFAPRDICSISKAATASSSYQSLTTQIQTIRYNIASGQYSLTETESKIKSFSYQASSTLMDINDSLTCIHSDSVYSLTQSAQQTYSELDLLVDTCYQVYPQQASSLFSSWSHLDSHFHRNLKLLFDSGVKARSILPSTFGHTCSRASWSRTSEFTSR
;
A
#
# COMPACT_ATOMS: atom_id res chain seq x y z
N MET A 1 -2.13 39.34 2.65
CA MET A 1 -1.36 38.13 2.27
C MET A 1 -1.22 37.27 3.51
N LEU A 2 -1.28 35.94 3.35
CA LEU A 2 -1.28 34.87 4.38
C LEU A 2 -2.66 34.42 4.90
N ALA A 3 -3.47 33.90 3.98
CA ALA A 3 -4.46 32.86 4.26
C ALA A 3 -4.39 31.87 3.08
N SER A 4 -3.27 31.14 3.01
CA SER A 4 -2.92 30.27 1.89
C SER A 4 -2.83 28.82 2.39
N GLN A 5 -3.61 27.94 1.75
CA GLN A 5 -3.38 26.49 1.63
C GLN A 5 -3.73 25.53 2.80
N VAL A 6 -4.94 25.61 3.37
CA VAL A 6 -5.42 24.53 4.27
C VAL A 6 -6.64 23.75 3.74
N ILE A 7 -7.19 24.09 2.57
CA ILE A 7 -8.37 23.38 2.04
C ILE A 7 -8.18 23.04 0.56
N SER A 8 -7.29 22.08 0.25
CA SER A 8 -7.23 21.44 -1.08
C SER A 8 -6.58 20.05 -1.08
N THR A 9 -6.56 19.35 0.06
CA THR A 9 -6.06 17.97 0.15
C THR A 9 -7.15 16.95 0.51
N LEU A 10 -8.42 17.36 0.58
CA LEU A 10 -9.55 16.50 0.94
C LEU A 10 -10.45 16.06 -0.24
N SER A 11 -10.13 16.45 -1.49
CA SER A 11 -11.04 16.26 -2.63
C SER A 11 -10.71 15.10 -3.58
N ILE A 12 -9.71 14.24 -3.28
CA ILE A 12 -9.33 13.12 -4.16
C ILE A 12 -9.68 11.75 -3.52
N VAL A 13 -10.67 11.69 -2.63
CA VAL A 13 -11.03 10.42 -1.95
C VAL A 13 -12.43 9.89 -2.33
N CYS A 14 -13.24 10.62 -3.12
CA CYS A 14 -14.62 10.19 -3.42
C CYS A 14 -14.99 10.04 -4.91
N ALA A 15 -14.05 9.74 -5.83
CA ALA A 15 -14.35 9.68 -7.27
C ALA A 15 -14.01 8.37 -8.00
N PHE A 16 -13.89 7.23 -7.31
CA PHE A 16 -13.79 5.91 -7.98
C PHE A 16 -14.77 4.86 -7.45
N VAL A 17 -15.91 5.31 -6.92
CA VAL A 17 -17.06 4.43 -6.69
C VAL A 17 -18.05 4.70 -7.82
N ASN A 18 -18.08 3.78 -8.80
CA ASN A 18 -19.12 3.58 -9.81
C ASN A 18 -19.37 4.72 -10.83
N ALA A 19 -18.57 4.76 -11.90
CA ALA A 19 -19.07 5.00 -13.26
C ALA A 19 -17.97 4.78 -14.30
N HIS A 20 -18.14 3.79 -15.18
CA HIS A 20 -17.70 3.96 -16.55
C HIS A 20 -18.80 3.48 -17.47
N LEU A 21 -19.50 4.45 -18.07
CA LEU A 21 -20.35 4.24 -19.22
C LEU A 21 -19.42 3.87 -20.39
N PHE A 22 -19.64 2.73 -21.04
CA PHE A 22 -19.03 2.43 -22.33
C PHE A 22 -20.14 1.89 -23.25
N ASN A 23 -20.56 2.78 -24.16
CA ASN A 23 -21.40 2.58 -25.35
C ASN A 23 -22.31 1.34 -25.39
N ASP A 24 -23.61 1.59 -25.24
CA ASP A 24 -24.81 0.80 -25.59
C ASP A 24 -24.64 -0.40 -26.54
N GLN A 25 -23.87 -1.42 -26.17
CA GLN A 25 -23.84 -2.67 -26.92
C GLN A 25 -23.39 -3.84 -26.04
N PHE A 26 -24.35 -4.73 -25.76
CA PHE A 26 -24.09 -6.04 -25.17
C PHE A 26 -23.37 -6.92 -26.19
N ALA A 27 -22.05 -7.05 -26.03
CA ALA A 27 -21.27 -8.12 -26.63
C ALA A 27 -20.56 -8.89 -25.50
N PRO A 28 -20.74 -10.22 -25.39
CA PRO A 28 -19.98 -11.01 -24.43
C PRO A 28 -18.58 -11.25 -25.00
N ARG A 29 -17.63 -10.42 -24.56
CA ARG A 29 -16.20 -10.70 -24.66
C ARG A 29 -15.56 -10.47 -23.30
N ASP A 30 -14.52 -11.25 -23.02
CA ASP A 30 -13.65 -11.25 -21.83
C ASP A 30 -13.10 -9.86 -21.44
N ILE A 31 -13.95 -9.00 -20.86
CA ILE A 31 -13.60 -7.63 -20.43
C ILE A 31 -13.38 -7.57 -18.90
N CYS A 32 -13.72 -8.63 -18.15
CA CYS A 32 -13.71 -8.62 -16.69
C CYS A 32 -12.33 -8.80 -16.02
N SER A 33 -11.29 -9.24 -16.74
CA SER A 33 -9.97 -9.49 -16.14
C SER A 33 -9.11 -8.20 -16.05
N ILE A 34 -9.03 -7.44 -17.15
CA ILE A 34 -8.20 -6.24 -17.26
C ILE A 34 -8.69 -5.11 -16.34
N SER A 35 -10.02 -4.94 -16.22
CA SER A 35 -10.61 -3.92 -15.35
C SER A 35 -10.18 -4.06 -13.90
N LYS A 36 -10.09 -5.29 -13.37
CA LYS A 36 -9.88 -5.52 -11.94
C LYS A 36 -8.41 -5.50 -11.54
N ALA A 37 -7.52 -6.09 -12.34
CA ALA A 37 -6.08 -6.01 -12.09
C ALA A 37 -5.53 -4.60 -12.29
N ALA A 38 -6.08 -3.83 -13.23
CA ALA A 38 -5.80 -2.40 -13.36
C ALA A 38 -6.25 -1.64 -12.11
N THR A 39 -7.47 -1.89 -11.59
CA THR A 39 -7.94 -1.30 -10.34
C THR A 39 -7.02 -1.63 -9.16
N ALA A 40 -6.62 -2.90 -9.00
CA ALA A 40 -5.70 -3.29 -7.93
C ALA A 40 -4.30 -2.65 -8.08
N SER A 41 -3.79 -2.55 -9.31
CA SER A 41 -2.54 -1.84 -9.60
C SER A 41 -2.64 -0.35 -9.24
N SER A 42 -3.73 0.31 -9.61
CA SER A 42 -4.00 1.71 -9.23
C SER A 42 -4.13 1.89 -7.72
N SER A 43 -4.72 0.93 -7.02
CA SER A 43 -4.80 0.94 -5.56
C SER A 43 -3.41 0.87 -4.91
N TYR A 44 -2.52 -0.01 -5.41
CA TYR A 44 -1.12 -0.02 -4.98
C TYR A 44 -0.41 1.30 -5.28
N GLN A 45 -0.58 1.84 -6.49
CA GLN A 45 0.03 3.12 -6.86
C GLN A 45 -0.43 4.25 -5.94
N SER A 46 -1.72 4.29 -5.58
CA SER A 46 -2.26 5.25 -4.60
C SER A 46 -1.59 5.09 -3.24
N LEU A 47 -1.43 3.86 -2.73
CA LEU A 47 -0.69 3.60 -1.49
C LEU A 47 0.76 4.06 -1.60
N THR A 48 1.45 3.73 -2.70
CA THR A 48 2.83 4.14 -2.97
C THR A 48 2.98 5.67 -2.91
N THR A 49 2.11 6.43 -3.58
CA THR A 49 2.15 7.89 -3.56
C THR A 49 1.90 8.47 -2.18
N GLN A 50 0.98 7.88 -1.41
CA GLN A 50 0.73 8.30 -0.03
C GLN A 50 1.95 8.05 0.86
N ILE A 51 2.55 6.86 0.77
CA ILE A 51 3.77 6.50 1.50
C ILE A 51 4.91 7.47 1.15
N GLN A 52 5.14 7.73 -0.14
CA GLN A 52 6.17 8.66 -0.62
C GLN A 52 5.95 10.07 -0.08
N THR A 53 4.70 10.55 -0.07
CA THR A 53 4.36 11.88 0.45
C THR A 53 4.64 11.97 1.95
N ILE A 54 4.20 10.98 2.72
CA ILE A 54 4.46 10.92 4.16
C ILE A 54 5.97 10.88 4.41
N ARG A 55 6.69 9.98 3.72
CA ARG A 55 8.14 9.80 3.84
C ARG A 55 8.89 11.10 3.54
N TYR A 56 8.56 11.78 2.43
CA TYR A 56 9.19 13.03 2.05
C TYR A 56 8.97 14.13 3.10
N ASN A 57 7.75 14.28 3.62
CA ASN A 57 7.44 15.30 4.61
C ASN A 57 8.11 15.03 5.97
N ILE A 58 8.29 13.76 6.34
CA ILE A 58 9.07 13.38 7.52
C ILE A 58 10.56 13.70 7.30
N ALA A 59 11.14 13.22 6.19
CA ALA A 59 12.56 13.38 5.90
C ALA A 59 12.99 14.84 5.74
N SER A 60 12.11 15.69 5.20
CA SER A 60 12.34 17.13 5.04
C SER A 60 12.04 17.95 6.30
N GLY A 61 11.57 17.32 7.39
CA GLY A 61 11.22 18.00 8.64
C GLY A 61 9.95 18.85 8.55
N GLN A 62 9.12 18.67 7.52
CA GLN A 62 7.84 19.36 7.38
C GLN A 62 6.79 18.82 8.36
N TYR A 63 6.87 17.56 8.74
CA TYR A 63 6.04 16.99 9.80
C TYR A 63 6.76 17.03 11.15
N SER A 64 6.05 17.51 12.15
CA SER A 64 6.38 17.26 13.56
C SER A 64 6.13 15.79 13.92
N LEU A 65 6.57 15.38 15.11
CA LEU A 65 6.30 14.04 15.63
C LEU A 65 4.79 13.76 15.72
N THR A 66 4.01 14.69 16.28
CA THR A 66 2.55 14.53 16.42
C THR A 66 1.84 14.44 15.06
N GLU A 67 2.30 15.21 14.07
CA GLU A 67 1.78 15.09 12.70
C GLU A 67 2.16 13.75 12.08
N THR A 68 3.39 13.29 12.29
CA THR A 68 3.85 11.97 11.84
C THR A 68 2.99 10.86 12.44
N GLU A 69 2.77 10.86 13.75
CA GLU A 69 1.89 9.91 14.45
C GLU A 69 0.49 9.88 13.81
N SER A 70 -0.10 11.05 13.61
CA SER A 70 -1.43 11.19 13.00
C SER A 70 -1.46 10.64 11.56
N LYS A 71 -0.46 10.97 10.74
CA LYS A 71 -0.39 10.56 9.33
C LYS A 71 -0.11 9.06 9.17
N ILE A 72 0.81 8.51 9.95
CA ILE A 72 1.11 7.06 9.97
C ILE A 72 -0.11 6.27 10.42
N LYS A 73 -0.82 6.74 11.46
CA LYS A 73 -2.05 6.11 11.93
C LYS A 73 -3.16 6.19 10.88
N SER A 74 -3.39 7.35 10.28
CA SER A 74 -4.38 7.53 9.21
C SER A 74 -4.09 6.60 8.02
N PHE A 75 -2.83 6.57 7.58
CA PHE A 75 -2.38 5.66 6.52
C PHE A 75 -2.68 4.21 6.88
N SER A 76 -2.43 3.79 8.11
CA SER A 76 -2.67 2.40 8.53
C SER A 76 -4.11 1.93 8.35
N TYR A 77 -5.10 2.81 8.56
CA TYR A 77 -6.51 2.47 8.34
C TYR A 77 -6.86 2.44 6.85
N GLN A 78 -6.33 3.39 6.08
CA GLN A 78 -6.52 3.43 4.63
C GLN A 78 -5.91 2.20 3.96
N ALA A 79 -4.66 1.87 4.29
CA ALA A 79 -3.98 0.68 3.80
C ALA A 79 -4.74 -0.60 4.15
N SER A 80 -5.30 -0.69 5.36
CA SER A 80 -6.11 -1.85 5.77
C SER A 80 -7.32 -2.03 4.85
N SER A 81 -8.09 -0.97 4.61
CA SER A 81 -9.26 -1.00 3.73
C SER A 81 -8.86 -1.37 2.30
N THR A 82 -7.84 -0.70 1.75
CA THR A 82 -7.38 -0.95 0.39
C THR A 82 -6.85 -2.38 0.20
N LEU A 83 -6.10 -2.92 1.16
CA LEU A 83 -5.62 -4.30 1.10
C LEU A 83 -6.74 -5.30 1.26
N MET A 84 -7.77 -5.02 2.07
CA MET A 84 -8.97 -5.84 2.15
C MET A 84 -9.65 -5.92 0.78
N ASP A 85 -9.88 -4.78 0.11
CA ASP A 85 -10.50 -4.73 -1.21
C ASP A 85 -9.68 -5.50 -2.27
N ILE A 86 -8.34 -5.36 -2.24
CA ILE A 86 -7.45 -6.09 -3.15
C ILE A 86 -7.53 -7.60 -2.88
N ASN A 87 -7.49 -8.01 -1.60
CA ASN A 87 -7.45 -9.41 -1.20
C ASN A 87 -8.76 -10.15 -1.46
N ASP A 88 -9.90 -9.46 -1.34
CA ASP A 88 -11.23 -10.03 -1.59
C ASP A 88 -11.49 -10.22 -3.09
N SER A 89 -10.70 -9.58 -3.97
CA SER A 89 -10.78 -9.79 -5.41
C SER A 89 -9.89 -10.95 -5.89
N LEU A 90 -10.36 -12.19 -5.72
CA LEU A 90 -9.72 -13.42 -6.22
C LEU A 90 -9.43 -13.37 -7.75
N THR A 91 -10.18 -12.58 -8.50
CA THR A 91 -9.99 -12.38 -9.95
C THR A 91 -8.90 -11.37 -10.32
N CYS A 92 -8.41 -10.54 -9.39
CA CYS A 92 -7.31 -9.60 -9.63
C CYS A 92 -5.94 -10.29 -9.77
N ILE A 93 -5.82 -11.50 -9.24
CA ILE A 93 -4.54 -12.19 -9.08
C ILE A 93 -4.56 -13.49 -9.91
N HIS A 94 -4.84 -13.35 -11.22
CA HIS A 94 -4.77 -14.41 -12.23
C HIS A 94 -3.56 -14.21 -13.15
N SER A 95 -2.93 -15.31 -13.57
CA SER A 95 -1.60 -15.39 -14.21
C SER A 95 -1.29 -14.32 -15.27
N ASP A 96 -2.27 -13.99 -16.12
CA ASP A 96 -2.04 -13.12 -17.28
C ASP A 96 -1.98 -11.63 -16.92
N SER A 97 -2.48 -11.27 -15.72
CA SER A 97 -2.49 -9.89 -15.20
C SER A 97 -1.46 -9.65 -14.09
N VAL A 98 -0.68 -10.66 -13.72
CA VAL A 98 0.22 -10.64 -12.56
C VAL A 98 1.39 -9.67 -12.75
N TYR A 99 1.86 -9.43 -13.98
CA TYR A 99 3.08 -8.65 -14.20
C TYR A 99 2.97 -7.19 -13.73
N SER A 100 1.96 -6.43 -14.18
CA SER A 100 1.75 -5.03 -13.77
C SER A 100 1.38 -4.90 -12.29
N LEU A 101 0.62 -5.88 -11.77
CA LEU A 101 0.27 -5.96 -10.36
C LEU A 101 1.51 -6.20 -9.49
N THR A 102 2.41 -7.09 -9.92
CA THR A 102 3.66 -7.42 -9.22
C THR A 102 4.56 -6.20 -9.14
N GLN A 103 4.71 -5.47 -10.25
CA GLN A 103 5.52 -4.25 -10.26
C GLN A 103 4.96 -3.18 -9.32
N SER A 104 3.64 -2.95 -9.35
CA SER A 104 3.00 -1.94 -8.49
C SER A 104 3.09 -2.34 -7.02
N ALA A 105 2.85 -3.62 -6.71
CA ALA A 105 3.02 -4.15 -5.36
C ALA A 105 4.47 -4.00 -4.88
N GLN A 106 5.45 -4.40 -5.70
CA GLN A 106 6.87 -4.27 -5.38
C GLN A 106 7.25 -2.84 -5.00
N GLN A 107 6.78 -1.85 -5.77
CA GLN A 107 7.00 -0.44 -5.46
C GLN A 107 6.36 -0.04 -4.12
N THR A 108 5.12 -0.47 -3.85
CA THR A 108 4.47 -0.19 -2.58
C THR A 108 5.24 -0.78 -1.39
N TYR A 109 5.63 -2.06 -1.45
CA TYR A 109 6.39 -2.72 -0.39
C TYR A 109 7.77 -2.08 -0.20
N SER A 110 8.43 -1.65 -1.29
CA SER A 110 9.72 -0.97 -1.22
C SER A 110 9.60 0.42 -0.56
N GLU A 111 8.60 1.21 -0.93
CA GLU A 111 8.37 2.51 -0.29
C GLU A 111 7.93 2.37 1.18
N LEU A 112 7.18 1.32 1.50
CA LEU A 112 6.80 1.01 2.88
C LEU A 112 8.02 0.72 3.75
N ASP A 113 8.97 -0.06 3.22
CA ASP A 113 10.26 -0.34 3.87
C ASP A 113 11.05 0.95 4.12
N LEU A 114 11.15 1.80 3.08
CA LEU A 114 11.82 3.09 3.18
C LEU A 114 11.14 4.05 4.17
N LEU A 115 9.81 4.02 4.27
CA LEU A 115 9.08 4.84 5.25
C LEU A 115 9.43 4.40 6.68
N VAL A 116 9.45 3.09 6.94
CA VAL A 116 9.86 2.57 8.25
C VAL A 116 11.28 3.00 8.57
N ASP A 117 12.23 2.83 7.64
CA ASP A 117 13.61 3.28 7.82
C ASP A 117 13.70 4.78 8.08
N THR A 118 12.96 5.60 7.33
CA THR A 118 12.94 7.07 7.49
C THR A 118 12.44 7.47 8.89
N CYS A 119 11.37 6.83 9.38
CA CYS A 119 10.88 7.08 10.73
C CYS A 119 11.92 6.75 11.81
N TYR A 120 12.66 5.64 11.65
CA TYR A 120 13.74 5.26 12.58
C TYR A 120 14.95 6.19 12.50
N GLN A 121 15.23 6.80 11.34
CA GLN A 121 16.29 7.77 11.17
C GLN A 121 15.93 9.13 11.79
N VAL A 122 14.71 9.61 11.58
CA VAL A 122 14.27 10.96 12.01
C VAL A 122 13.81 10.96 13.48
N TYR A 123 13.12 9.91 13.95
CA TYR A 123 12.58 9.78 15.31
C TYR A 123 13.06 8.50 16.01
N PRO A 124 14.37 8.30 16.20
CA PRO A 124 14.94 7.01 16.64
C PRO A 124 14.37 6.51 17.99
N GLN A 125 13.96 7.42 18.87
CA GLN A 125 13.41 7.06 20.19
C GLN A 125 11.91 6.74 20.15
N GLN A 126 11.17 7.26 19.17
CA GLN A 126 9.71 7.15 19.08
C GLN A 126 9.24 6.26 17.91
N ALA A 127 10.14 5.88 17.01
CA ALA A 127 9.77 5.16 15.79
C ALA A 127 9.02 3.86 16.06
N SER A 128 9.37 3.12 17.12
CA SER A 128 8.66 1.90 17.50
C SER A 128 7.18 2.15 17.85
N SER A 129 6.87 3.25 18.55
CA SER A 129 5.49 3.59 18.90
C SER A 129 4.67 4.08 17.72
N LEU A 130 5.29 4.69 16.70
CA LEU A 130 4.62 5.11 15.46
C LEU A 130 3.92 3.92 14.77
N PHE A 131 4.54 2.75 14.81
CA PHE A 131 4.05 1.53 14.14
C PHE A 131 3.23 0.61 15.06
N SER A 132 2.98 0.99 16.31
CA SER A 132 2.12 0.20 17.23
C SER A 132 0.72 -0.06 16.66
N SER A 133 0.20 0.91 15.90
CA SER A 133 -1.08 0.82 15.20
C SER A 133 -1.05 -0.04 13.94
N TRP A 134 0.08 -0.61 13.53
CA TRP A 134 0.16 -1.39 12.29
C TRP A 134 -0.08 -2.88 12.47
N SER A 135 -0.23 -3.37 13.71
CA SER A 135 -0.43 -4.80 13.98
C SER A 135 -1.62 -5.40 13.23
N HIS A 136 -2.71 -4.64 13.02
CA HIS A 136 -3.87 -5.11 12.25
C HIS A 136 -3.57 -5.34 10.76
N LEU A 137 -2.50 -4.76 10.24
CA LEU A 137 -2.10 -4.92 8.84
C LEU A 137 -1.41 -6.25 8.56
N ASP A 138 -0.89 -6.94 9.59
CA ASP A 138 -0.11 -8.17 9.41
C ASP A 138 -0.90 -9.24 8.63
N SER A 139 -2.17 -9.47 9.00
CA SER A 139 -3.02 -10.44 8.30
C SER A 139 -3.32 -10.04 6.86
N HIS A 140 -3.51 -8.74 6.60
CA HIS A 140 -3.81 -8.22 5.27
C HIS A 140 -2.61 -8.33 4.34
N PHE A 141 -1.41 -7.94 4.79
CA PHE A 141 -0.18 -8.07 4.01
C PHE A 141 0.21 -9.54 3.81
N HIS A 142 0.13 -10.37 4.85
CA HIS A 142 0.37 -11.80 4.72
C HIS A 142 -0.57 -12.44 3.68
N ARG A 143 -1.88 -12.16 3.75
CA ARG A 143 -2.86 -12.70 2.79
C ARG A 143 -2.55 -12.23 1.38
N ASN A 144 -2.19 -10.96 1.24
CA ASN A 144 -1.85 -10.36 -0.04
C ASN A 144 -0.64 -11.03 -0.71
N LEU A 145 0.47 -11.15 0.03
CA LEU A 145 1.67 -11.85 -0.43
C LEU A 145 1.40 -13.32 -0.72
N LYS A 146 0.58 -13.97 0.11
CA LYS A 146 0.17 -15.35 -0.13
C LYS A 146 -0.56 -15.51 -1.46
N LEU A 147 -1.50 -14.62 -1.77
CA LEU A 147 -2.22 -14.68 -3.05
C LEU A 147 -1.27 -14.46 -4.24
N LEU A 148 -0.37 -13.49 -4.16
CA LEU A 148 0.64 -13.25 -5.20
C LEU A 148 1.57 -14.47 -5.38
N PHE A 149 1.99 -15.07 -4.28
CA PHE A 149 2.84 -16.27 -4.28
C PHE A 149 2.12 -17.49 -4.85
N ASP A 150 0.88 -17.74 -4.43
CA ASP A 150 0.04 -18.84 -4.93
C ASP A 150 -0.24 -18.68 -6.43
N SER A 151 -0.22 -17.45 -6.97
CA SER A 151 -0.31 -17.15 -8.41
C SER A 151 1.05 -17.18 -9.15
N GLY A 152 2.11 -17.67 -8.51
CA GLY A 152 3.41 -17.94 -9.13
C GLY A 152 4.45 -16.82 -9.00
N VAL A 153 4.14 -15.72 -8.28
CA VAL A 153 5.11 -14.65 -8.04
C VAL A 153 6.09 -15.05 -6.94
N LYS A 154 7.37 -14.80 -7.15
CA LYS A 154 8.38 -15.06 -6.11
C LYS A 154 8.36 -13.93 -5.09
N ALA A 155 8.42 -14.25 -3.79
CA ALA A 155 8.43 -13.21 -2.75
C ALA A 155 9.57 -12.20 -2.95
N ARG A 156 10.76 -12.69 -3.31
CA ARG A 156 11.93 -11.85 -3.68
C ARG A 156 11.75 -10.90 -4.88
N SER A 157 10.72 -11.09 -5.72
CA SER A 157 10.39 -10.12 -6.78
C SER A 157 9.47 -9.00 -6.31
N ILE A 158 8.91 -9.11 -5.11
CA ILE A 158 8.01 -8.11 -4.52
C ILE A 158 8.69 -7.42 -3.33
N LEU A 159 9.29 -8.18 -2.44
CA LEU A 159 9.83 -7.67 -1.19
C LEU A 159 11.28 -7.21 -1.35
N PRO A 160 11.66 -6.04 -0.81
CA PRO A 160 13.07 -5.67 -0.70
C PRO A 160 13.81 -6.63 0.24
N SER A 161 15.12 -6.79 0.06
CA SER A 161 15.94 -7.69 0.88
C SER A 161 15.96 -7.31 2.37
N THR A 162 15.67 -6.05 2.68
CA THR A 162 15.61 -5.47 4.03
C THR A 162 14.25 -5.64 4.71
N PHE A 163 13.23 -6.17 4.02
CA PHE A 163 11.84 -6.18 4.50
C PHE A 163 11.63 -6.95 5.81
N GLY A 164 12.54 -7.86 6.16
CA GLY A 164 12.56 -8.52 7.48
C GLY A 164 12.67 -7.52 8.63
N HIS A 165 13.42 -6.43 8.46
CA HIS A 165 13.51 -5.35 9.45
C HIS A 165 12.18 -4.63 9.61
N THR A 166 11.51 -4.30 8.50
CA THR A 166 10.17 -3.72 8.51
C THR A 166 9.17 -4.62 9.24
N CYS A 167 9.15 -5.91 8.93
CA CYS A 167 8.26 -6.87 9.61
C CYS A 167 8.55 -6.90 11.12
N SER A 168 9.82 -6.95 11.53
CA SER A 168 10.19 -6.92 12.96
C SER A 168 9.76 -5.63 13.64
N ARG A 169 9.94 -4.47 13.00
CA ARG A 169 9.64 -3.15 13.58
C ARG A 169 8.15 -2.85 13.64
N ALA A 170 7.37 -3.40 12.71
CA ALA A 170 5.90 -3.28 12.67
C ALA A 170 5.18 -4.43 13.41
N SER A 171 5.93 -5.38 14.02
CA SER A 171 5.39 -6.58 14.68
C SER A 171 4.57 -7.49 13.75
N TRP A 172 4.97 -7.61 12.49
CA TRP A 172 4.30 -8.44 11.47
C TRP A 172 4.86 -9.85 11.41
N SER A 173 4.54 -10.63 12.44
CA SER A 173 4.98 -12.01 12.58
C SER A 173 4.56 -12.92 11.42
N ARG A 174 3.34 -12.77 10.89
CA ARG A 174 2.81 -13.63 9.81
C ARG A 174 3.42 -13.26 8.47
N THR A 175 3.51 -11.96 8.19
CA THR A 175 4.10 -11.45 6.94
C THR A 175 5.58 -11.82 6.84
N SER A 176 6.28 -11.90 7.97
CA SER A 176 7.70 -12.25 8.02
C SER A 176 8.06 -13.58 7.36
N GLU A 177 7.11 -14.52 7.23
CA GLU A 177 7.35 -15.82 6.57
C GLU A 177 7.83 -15.68 5.12
N PHE A 178 7.42 -14.61 4.43
CA PHE A 178 7.76 -14.36 3.03
C PHE A 178 9.15 -13.76 2.84
N THR A 179 9.77 -13.26 3.92
CA THR A 179 11.10 -12.64 3.85
C THR A 179 12.24 -13.67 3.69
N SER A 180 11.93 -14.95 3.91
CA SER A 180 12.87 -16.07 3.79
C SER A 180 12.59 -17.00 2.59
N ARG A 181 11.61 -16.66 1.75
CA ARG A 181 11.13 -17.46 0.60
C ARG A 181 11.61 -16.91 -0.75
#